data_AF-A0A959JNG3-F1
#
_entry.id   AF-A0A959JNG3-F1
#
_cell.length_a   1.000
_cell.length_b   1.000
_cell.length_c   1.000
_cell.angle_alpha   90.00
_cell.angle_beta   90.00
_cell.angle_gamma   90.00
#
_symmetry.space_group_name_H-M   'P 1'
#
loop_
_entity.id
_entity.type
_entity.pdbx_description
1 polymer ?
#
loop_
_entity_poly.entity_id
_entity_poly.type
_entity_poly.pdbx_seq_one_letter_code
_entity_poly.pdbx_strand_id
1 'polypeptide(L)'
;MENNISNTGVFGIDIVQSPEIEGLGDKFTGEGRSGHLIILKNNNHTNNNLEFLKKVFQAVNLNLSSDCFLLDLGESDSIMVGPVLRKNKIQTMISFGVDTANLGLQIHLQRYQIAHLESQKLLLADDLDSIQKNETLKRNLWNALKELYKPA
;
A
#
# COMPACT_ATOMS: atom_id res chain seq x y z
N MET A 1 34.19 33.46 -15.70
CA MET A 1 34.49 32.63 -14.52
C MET A 1 33.65 31.37 -14.63
N GLU A 2 34.29 30.26 -14.30
CA GLU A 2 34.01 28.89 -14.75
C GLU A 2 32.61 28.32 -14.49
N ASN A 3 32.18 27.50 -15.45
CA ASN A 3 31.22 26.41 -15.28
C ASN A 3 31.69 25.45 -14.18
N ASN A 4 30.77 24.94 -13.36
CA ASN A 4 30.98 23.62 -12.77
C ASN A 4 29.68 22.83 -12.76
N ILE A 5 29.51 22.06 -13.84
CA ILE A 5 28.56 20.97 -13.93
C ILE A 5 29.27 19.76 -13.35
N SER A 6 28.88 19.34 -12.15
CA SER A 6 29.22 18.00 -11.65
C SER A 6 27.99 17.12 -11.79
N ASN A 7 27.89 16.47 -12.94
CA ASN A 7 26.98 15.37 -13.16
C ASN A 7 27.74 14.07 -12.86
N THR A 8 27.41 13.36 -11.78
CA THR A 8 27.57 11.90 -11.73
C THR A 8 26.73 11.30 -10.61
N GLY A 9 25.65 10.61 -10.97
CA GLY A 9 24.82 9.87 -10.03
C GLY A 9 23.59 9.29 -10.71
N VAL A 10 23.80 8.22 -11.46
CA VAL A 10 22.77 7.39 -12.09
C VAL A 10 21.70 6.96 -11.07
N PHE A 11 20.54 7.58 -11.06
CA PHE A 11 19.21 6.96 -10.87
C PHE A 11 18.15 8.00 -11.24
N GLY A 12 17.66 7.90 -12.48
CA GLY A 12 16.53 8.68 -12.95
C GLY A 12 15.25 8.21 -12.28
N ILE A 13 14.91 8.84 -11.16
CA ILE A 13 13.54 8.96 -10.68
C ILE A 13 13.33 10.44 -10.36
N ASP A 14 12.82 11.16 -11.35
CA ASP A 14 12.20 12.46 -11.11
C ASP A 14 10.90 12.16 -10.35
N ILE A 15 11.00 12.09 -9.02
CA ILE A 15 9.83 11.92 -8.16
C ILE A 15 9.09 13.25 -8.24
N VAL A 16 8.11 13.31 -9.13
CA VAL A 16 7.16 14.43 -9.23
C VAL A 16 6.31 14.41 -7.95
N GLN A 17 6.82 15.01 -6.88
CA GLN A 17 6.09 15.20 -5.65
C GLN A 17 4.95 16.16 -5.92
N SER A 18 3.72 15.63 -5.87
CA SER A 18 2.49 16.43 -5.95
C SER A 18 2.18 17.05 -4.59
N PRO A 19 1.62 18.27 -4.54
CA PRO A 19 1.42 19.04 -3.31
C PRO A 19 0.47 18.40 -2.27
N GLU A 20 -0.31 17.37 -2.63
CA GLU A 20 -1.14 16.60 -1.66
C GLU A 20 -0.33 15.62 -0.79
N ILE A 21 0.92 15.34 -1.17
CA ILE A 21 1.87 14.49 -0.43
C ILE A 21 2.81 15.37 0.44
N GLU A 22 2.53 16.67 0.62
CA GLU A 22 3.43 17.58 1.35
C GLU A 22 3.57 17.29 2.86
N GLY A 23 2.82 16.33 3.42
CA GLY A 23 2.97 15.84 4.79
C GLY A 23 3.14 14.32 4.93
N LEU A 24 3.24 13.60 3.81
CA LEU A 24 3.29 12.12 3.76
C LEU A 24 4.64 11.61 3.23
N GLY A 25 5.57 12.49 2.88
CA GLY A 25 6.84 12.15 2.23
C GLY A 25 7.65 11.06 2.96
N ASP A 26 7.81 11.18 4.27
CA ASP A 26 8.52 10.17 5.08
C ASP A 26 7.71 8.89 5.35
N LYS A 27 6.39 8.93 5.10
CA LYS A 27 5.45 7.82 5.36
C LYS A 27 5.17 6.98 4.13
N PHE A 28 5.54 7.46 2.94
CA PHE A 28 5.34 6.79 1.66
C PHE A 28 6.67 6.23 1.16
N THR A 29 6.76 4.91 1.07
CA THR A 29 8.00 4.19 0.71
C THR A 29 7.74 3.17 -0.39
N GLY A 30 8.80 2.72 -1.06
CA GLY A 30 8.73 1.73 -2.13
C GLY A 30 8.65 2.34 -3.53
N GLU A 31 8.88 1.49 -4.54
CA GLU A 31 8.96 1.92 -5.94
C GLU A 31 7.65 1.72 -6.72
N GLY A 32 6.76 0.83 -6.21
CA GLY A 32 5.44 0.59 -6.78
C GLY A 32 5.42 0.17 -8.25
N ARG A 33 6.47 -0.52 -8.72
CA ARG A 33 6.66 -0.89 -10.14
C ARG A 33 5.51 -1.73 -10.70
N SER A 34 4.80 -2.46 -9.84
CA SER A 34 3.68 -3.32 -10.21
C SER A 34 2.32 -2.68 -9.98
N GLY A 35 2.24 -1.39 -9.59
CA GLY A 35 0.98 -0.68 -9.40
C GLY A 35 0.17 -1.13 -8.19
N HIS A 36 0.85 -1.56 -7.12
CA HIS A 36 0.23 -1.99 -5.86
C HIS A 36 0.45 -0.93 -4.78
N LEU A 37 -0.59 -0.61 -4.01
CA LEU A 37 -0.52 0.28 -2.85
C LEU A 37 -0.93 -0.48 -1.59
N ILE A 38 -0.03 -0.51 -0.61
CA ILE A 38 -0.24 -1.10 0.70
C ILE A 38 -0.38 0.02 1.70
N ILE A 39 -1.49 0.06 2.42
CA ILE A 39 -1.74 1.06 3.45
C ILE A 39 -1.77 0.36 4.79
N LEU A 40 -0.94 0.82 5.72
CA LEU A 40 -0.91 0.33 7.07
C LEU A 40 -1.43 1.41 8.02
N LYS A 41 -2.16 1.00 9.05
CA LYS A 41 -2.50 1.87 10.18
C LYS A 41 -1.56 1.55 11.34
N ASN A 42 -1.10 2.59 12.02
CA ASN A 42 -0.19 2.57 13.18
C ASN A 42 1.29 2.50 12.82
N ASN A 43 1.98 3.65 12.94
CA ASN A 43 3.41 3.81 12.68
C ASN A 43 4.35 3.01 13.60
N ASN A 44 3.83 2.30 14.60
CA ASN A 44 4.60 1.42 15.48
C ASN A 44 4.52 -0.05 15.03
N HIS A 45 4.84 -0.32 13.77
CA HIS A 45 4.95 -1.68 13.29
C HIS A 45 6.19 -2.36 13.88
N THR A 46 5.98 -3.46 14.59
CA THR A 46 7.11 -4.29 15.05
C THR A 46 7.80 -4.95 13.85
N ASN A 47 9.09 -5.32 14.01
CA ASN A 47 9.81 -6.09 12.99
C ASN A 47 9.04 -7.36 12.58
N ASN A 48 8.34 -8.00 13.51
CA ASN A 48 7.52 -9.18 13.26
C ASN A 48 6.32 -8.88 12.33
N ASN A 49 5.72 -7.68 12.41
CA ASN A 49 4.63 -7.27 11.53
C ASN A 49 5.14 -7.12 10.08
N LEU A 50 6.30 -6.48 9.90
CA LEU A 50 6.92 -6.30 8.59
C LEU A 50 7.40 -7.62 7.99
N GLU A 51 7.97 -8.52 8.80
CA GLU A 51 8.35 -9.86 8.35
C GLU A 51 7.15 -10.70 7.92
N PHE A 52 6.04 -10.61 8.65
CA PHE A 52 4.79 -11.25 8.25
C PHE A 52 4.28 -10.69 6.92
N LEU A 53 4.25 -9.37 6.76
CA LEU A 53 3.84 -8.72 5.52
C LEU A 53 4.71 -9.18 4.34
N LYS A 54 6.03 -9.20 4.51
CA LYS A 54 6.97 -9.72 3.50
C LYS A 54 6.64 -11.17 3.11
N LYS A 55 6.39 -12.06 4.07
CA LYS A 55 6.03 -13.46 3.79
C LYS A 55 4.71 -13.58 3.03
N VAL A 56 3.72 -12.76 3.38
CA VAL A 56 2.41 -12.73 2.70
C VAL A 56 2.57 -12.31 1.24
N PHE A 57 3.31 -11.23 0.96
CA PHE A 57 3.53 -10.75 -0.41
C PHE A 57 4.45 -11.66 -1.22
N GLN A 58 5.47 -12.25 -0.60
CA GLN A 58 6.29 -13.28 -1.24
C GLN A 58 5.48 -14.50 -1.67
N ALA A 59 4.48 -14.91 -0.89
CA ALA A 59 3.60 -16.03 -1.24
C ALA A 59 2.73 -15.78 -2.48
N VAL A 60 2.52 -14.51 -2.84
CA VAL A 60 1.87 -14.09 -4.10
C VAL A 60 2.87 -13.57 -5.14
N ASN A 61 4.15 -13.88 -4.96
CA ASN A 61 5.25 -13.51 -5.86
C ASN A 61 5.42 -12.00 -6.07
N LEU A 62 5.19 -11.21 -5.02
CA LEU A 62 5.41 -9.75 -5.01
C LEU A 62 6.51 -9.36 -4.02
N ASN A 63 7.35 -8.40 -4.43
CA ASN A 63 8.33 -7.78 -3.56
C ASN A 63 7.76 -6.50 -2.94
N LEU A 64 7.62 -6.48 -1.62
CA LEU A 64 7.04 -5.33 -0.89
C LEU A 64 7.77 -4.00 -1.15
N SER A 65 9.09 -4.02 -1.39
CA SER A 65 9.88 -2.79 -1.55
C SER A 65 9.94 -2.30 -3.01
N SER A 66 10.01 -3.21 -3.98
CA SER A 66 10.14 -2.84 -5.40
C SER A 66 8.80 -2.83 -6.15
N ASP A 67 7.88 -3.74 -5.82
CA ASP A 67 6.63 -3.89 -6.56
C ASP A 67 5.48 -3.06 -5.98
N CYS A 68 5.57 -2.73 -4.70
CA CYS A 68 4.51 -2.07 -3.95
C CYS A 68 4.96 -0.69 -3.47
N PHE A 69 4.00 0.22 -3.40
CA PHE A 69 4.09 1.38 -2.53
C PHE A 69 3.56 1.00 -1.16
N LEU A 70 4.24 1.45 -0.11
CA LEU A 70 3.83 1.27 1.27
C LEU A 70 3.58 2.65 1.87
N LEU A 71 2.39 2.83 2.41
CA LEU A 71 1.97 4.04 3.08
C LEU A 71 1.63 3.71 4.54
N ASP A 72 2.36 4.32 5.47
CA ASP A 72 2.13 4.17 6.89
C ASP A 72 1.32 5.37 7.43
N LEU A 73 0.08 5.11 7.86
CA LEU A 73 -0.80 6.11 8.44
C LEU A 73 -0.74 6.05 9.96
N GLY A 74 -0.50 7.20 10.59
CA GLY A 74 -0.69 7.35 12.03
C GLY A 74 -2.15 7.16 12.44
N GLU A 75 -2.40 6.95 13.74
CA GLU A 75 -3.76 6.64 14.24
C GLU A 75 -4.80 7.71 13.91
N SER A 76 -4.39 8.98 13.85
CA SER A 76 -5.25 10.13 13.54
C SER A 76 -5.17 10.57 12.07
N ASP A 77 -4.37 9.89 11.25
CA ASP A 77 -4.22 10.28 9.86
C ASP A 77 -5.41 9.79 9.02
N SER A 78 -5.83 10.64 8.09
CA SER A 78 -6.79 10.29 7.05
C SER A 78 -6.24 10.75 5.71
N ILE A 79 -6.46 9.97 4.67
CA ILE A 79 -5.99 10.25 3.32
C ILE A 79 -7.10 10.03 2.32
N MET A 80 -7.19 10.88 1.30
CA MET A 80 -8.03 10.60 0.14
C MET A 80 -7.27 9.67 -0.80
N VAL A 81 -7.61 8.38 -0.81
CA VAL A 81 -6.88 7.41 -1.66
C VAL A 81 -7.18 7.60 -3.15
N GLY A 82 -8.35 8.12 -3.52
CA GLY A 82 -8.75 8.28 -4.93
C GLY A 82 -7.73 9.04 -5.80
N PRO A 83 -7.29 10.24 -5.40
CA PRO A 83 -6.18 10.96 -6.07
C PRO A 83 -4.88 10.15 -6.15
N VAL A 84 -4.50 9.45 -5.07
CA VAL A 84 -3.27 8.64 -5.01
C VAL A 84 -3.33 7.48 -5.99
N LEU A 85 -4.46 6.77 -6.05
CA LEU A 85 -4.67 5.63 -6.95
C LEU A 85 -4.57 6.08 -8.42
N ARG A 86 -5.23 7.18 -8.77
CA ARG A 86 -5.24 7.71 -10.14
C ARG A 86 -3.87 8.26 -10.58
N LYS A 87 -3.22 9.07 -9.76
CA LYS A 87 -1.93 9.71 -10.09
C LYS A 87 -0.82 8.68 -10.27
N ASN A 88 -0.75 7.70 -9.38
CA ASN A 88 0.31 6.68 -9.39
C ASN A 88 -0.05 5.44 -10.23
N LYS A 89 -1.16 5.48 -10.98
CA LYS A 89 -1.67 4.36 -11.80
C LYS A 89 -1.75 3.05 -11.01
N ILE A 90 -2.17 3.14 -9.75
CA ILE A 90 -2.34 1.99 -8.88
C ILE A 90 -3.53 1.19 -9.37
N GLN A 91 -3.32 -0.10 -9.58
CA GLN A 91 -4.36 -1.04 -9.99
C GLN A 91 -4.93 -1.80 -8.79
N THR A 92 -4.14 -1.95 -7.73
CA THR A 92 -4.52 -2.74 -6.56
C THR A 92 -4.16 -2.00 -5.28
N MET A 93 -5.13 -1.83 -4.39
CA MET A 93 -4.93 -1.27 -3.06
C MET A 93 -5.29 -2.31 -2.01
N ILE A 94 -4.41 -2.50 -1.03
CA ILE A 94 -4.66 -3.36 0.13
C ILE A 94 -4.41 -2.52 1.38
N SER A 95 -5.38 -2.44 2.28
CA SER A 95 -5.20 -1.75 3.56
C SER A 95 -5.30 -2.70 4.74
N PHE A 96 -4.47 -2.50 5.76
CA PHE A 96 -4.44 -3.30 6.98
C PHE A 96 -4.80 -2.45 8.18
N GLY A 97 -5.95 -2.74 8.79
CA GLY A 97 -6.44 -2.03 9.98
C GLY A 97 -6.97 -0.63 9.72
N VAL A 98 -7.11 -0.21 8.46
CA VAL A 98 -7.64 1.11 8.08
C VAL A 98 -9.13 1.01 7.76
N ASP A 99 -9.93 1.89 8.36
CA ASP A 99 -11.36 1.99 8.06
C ASP A 99 -11.62 2.84 6.82
N THR A 100 -12.70 2.56 6.09
CA THR A 100 -13.08 3.28 4.86
C THR A 100 -13.18 4.80 5.05
N ALA A 101 -13.65 5.23 6.22
CA ALA A 101 -13.76 6.64 6.57
C ALA A 101 -12.40 7.35 6.56
N ASN A 102 -11.31 6.67 6.98
CA ASN A 102 -9.96 7.21 6.94
C ASN A 102 -9.34 7.22 5.53
N LEU A 103 -9.91 6.45 4.58
CA LEU A 103 -9.46 6.38 3.19
C LEU A 103 -10.17 7.41 2.28
N GLY A 104 -11.10 8.20 2.83
CA GLY A 104 -11.89 9.15 2.05
C GLY A 104 -12.79 8.48 1.02
N LEU A 105 -13.14 7.20 1.24
CA LEU A 105 -14.00 6.43 0.35
C LEU A 105 -15.46 6.56 0.81
N GLN A 106 -16.33 7.01 -0.10
CA GLN A 106 -17.78 7.10 0.13
C GLN A 106 -18.52 5.78 -0.14
N ILE A 107 -17.79 4.67 -0.26
CA ILE A 107 -18.33 3.34 -0.52
C ILE A 107 -18.19 2.45 0.70
N HIS A 108 -19.16 1.57 0.90
CA HIS A 108 -19.07 0.54 1.93
C HIS A 108 -18.19 -0.61 1.43
N LEU A 109 -17.04 -0.80 2.06
CA LEU A 109 -16.14 -1.91 1.76
C LEU A 109 -16.22 -2.94 2.88
N GLN A 110 -16.47 -4.19 2.51
CA GLN A 110 -16.40 -5.31 3.45
C GLN A 110 -14.96 -5.82 3.55
N ARG A 111 -14.50 -6.14 4.76
CA ARG A 111 -13.17 -6.73 4.97
C ARG A 111 -13.08 -8.08 4.27
N TYR A 112 -11.91 -8.37 3.71
CA TYR A 112 -11.59 -9.58 2.95
C TYR A 112 -12.43 -9.82 1.69
N GLN A 113 -13.20 -8.82 1.26
CA GLN A 113 -13.90 -8.84 -0.02
C GLN A 113 -13.21 -7.88 -0.98
N ILE A 114 -13.00 -8.33 -2.22
CA ILE A 114 -12.43 -7.48 -3.27
C ILE A 114 -13.54 -6.58 -3.79
N ALA A 115 -13.38 -5.28 -3.61
CA ALA A 115 -14.22 -4.29 -4.25
C ALA A 115 -13.55 -3.76 -5.51
N HIS A 116 -14.36 -3.55 -6.54
CA HIS A 116 -13.91 -2.99 -7.80
C HIS A 116 -14.35 -1.52 -7.87
N LEU A 117 -13.37 -0.63 -7.95
CA LEU A 117 -13.59 0.79 -8.18
C LEU A 117 -12.98 1.17 -9.53
N GLU A 118 -13.83 1.31 -10.54
CA GLU A 118 -13.39 1.49 -11.94
C GLU A 118 -12.45 0.37 -12.39
N SER A 119 -11.18 0.69 -12.65
CA SER A 119 -10.12 -0.27 -13.00
C SER A 119 -9.28 -0.72 -11.81
N GLN A 120 -9.59 -0.26 -10.59
CA GLN A 120 -8.85 -0.57 -9.37
C GLN A 120 -9.53 -1.68 -8.57
N LYS A 121 -8.73 -2.54 -7.96
CA LYS A 121 -9.16 -3.52 -6.97
C LYS A 121 -8.80 -3.02 -5.58
N LEU A 122 -9.75 -3.00 -4.66
CA LEU A 122 -9.58 -2.56 -3.29
C LEU A 122 -9.83 -3.74 -2.36
N LEU A 123 -8.95 -3.93 -1.39
CA LEU A 123 -9.08 -4.96 -0.36
C LEU A 123 -8.82 -4.33 1.01
N LEU A 124 -9.79 -4.44 1.91
CA LEU A 124 -9.58 -4.08 3.31
C LEU A 124 -9.33 -5.35 4.12
N ALA A 125 -8.37 -5.30 5.02
CA ALA A 125 -8.07 -6.36 5.98
C ALA A 125 -8.00 -5.76 7.39
N ASP A 126 -8.12 -6.63 8.40
CA ASP A 126 -7.81 -6.27 9.78
C ASP A 126 -6.34 -5.84 9.94
N ASP A 127 -6.01 -5.31 11.12
CA ASP A 127 -4.64 -4.94 11.42
C ASP A 127 -3.71 -6.18 11.46
N LEU A 128 -2.42 -5.95 11.25
CA LEU A 128 -1.45 -7.03 11.14
C LEU A 128 -1.35 -7.89 12.42
N ASP A 129 -1.48 -7.29 13.60
CA ASP A 129 -1.36 -8.02 14.87
C ASP A 129 -2.55 -8.98 15.07
N SER A 130 -3.77 -8.50 14.82
CA SER A 130 -4.99 -9.31 14.82
C SER A 130 -4.89 -10.47 13.83
N ILE A 131 -4.41 -10.21 12.61
CA ILE A 131 -4.22 -11.26 11.60
C ILE A 131 -3.18 -12.27 12.07
N GLN A 132 -2.05 -11.84 12.61
CA GLN A 132 -0.98 -12.74 13.06
C GLN A 132 -1.43 -13.68 14.20
N LYS A 133 -2.34 -13.23 15.06
CA LYS A 133 -2.84 -14.00 16.21
C LYS A 133 -4.05 -14.88 15.89
N ASN A 134 -4.75 -14.64 14.78
CA ASN A 134 -5.98 -15.35 14.45
C ASN A 134 -5.89 -16.14 13.13
N GLU A 135 -5.93 -17.47 13.22
CA GLU A 135 -5.86 -18.35 12.04
C GLU A 135 -6.99 -18.13 11.03
N THR A 136 -8.18 -17.77 11.51
CA THR A 136 -9.32 -17.47 10.62
C THR A 136 -9.05 -16.22 9.80
N LEU A 137 -8.49 -15.16 10.40
CA LEU A 137 -8.14 -13.93 9.70
C LEU A 137 -7.00 -14.16 8.69
N LYS A 138 -5.99 -14.98 9.02
CA LYS A 138 -4.94 -15.39 8.07
C LYS A 138 -5.55 -16.10 6.86
N ARG A 139 -6.45 -17.05 7.10
CA ARG A 139 -7.12 -17.80 6.04
C ARG A 139 -7.96 -16.87 5.16
N ASN A 140 -8.68 -15.93 5.75
CA ASN A 140 -9.48 -14.95 5.01
C ASN A 140 -8.60 -14.05 4.13
N LEU A 141 -7.50 -13.52 4.69
CA LEU A 141 -6.51 -12.76 3.93
C LEU A 141 -5.96 -13.57 2.75
N TRP A 142 -5.53 -14.81 3.02
CA TRP A 142 -4.99 -15.68 1.99
C TRP A 142 -6.00 -15.99 0.88
N ASN A 143 -7.26 -16.24 1.24
CA ASN A 143 -8.33 -16.46 0.25
C ASN A 143 -8.56 -15.21 -0.61
N ALA A 144 -8.61 -14.02 0.00
CA ALA A 144 -8.75 -12.77 -0.73
C ALA A 144 -7.57 -12.51 -1.67
N LEU A 145 -6.34 -12.74 -1.21
CA LEU A 145 -5.14 -12.60 -2.05
C LEU A 145 -5.13 -13.57 -3.22
N LYS A 146 -5.50 -14.84 -3.01
CA LYS A 146 -5.63 -15.80 -4.11
C LYS A 146 -6.65 -15.37 -5.14
N GLU A 147 -7.77 -14.78 -4.72
CA GLU A 147 -8.79 -14.26 -5.63
C GLU A 147 -8.26 -13.03 -6.39
N LEU A 148 -7.53 -12.15 -5.71
CA LEU A 148 -6.96 -10.91 -6.26
C LEU A 148 -5.97 -11.18 -7.40
N TYR A 149 -5.13 -12.20 -7.22
CA TYR A 149 -4.06 -12.62 -8.13
C TYR A 149 -4.39 -13.87 -8.93
N LYS A 150 -5.64 -14.34 -8.90
CA LYS A 150 -6.04 -15.47 -9.74
C LYS A 150 -5.85 -15.06 -11.21
N PRO A 151 -5.23 -15.92 -12.05
CA PRO A 151 -5.23 -15.68 -13.49
C PRO A 151 -6.68 -15.64 -13.98
N ALA A 152 -7.01 -14.58 -14.72
CA ALA A 152 -8.31 -14.41 -15.39
C ALA A 152 -8.52 -15.48 -16.46
#